data_AF-G2DYQ2-F1
#
_entry.id   AF-G2DYQ2-F1
#
_cell.length_a   1.000
_cell.length_b   1.000
_cell.length_c   1.000
_cell.angle_alpha   90.00
_cell.angle_beta   90.00
_cell.angle_gamma   90.00
#
_symmetry.space_group_name_H-M   'P 1'
#
loop_
_entity.id
_entity.type
_entity.pdbx_description
1 polymer ?
#
loop_
_entity_poly.entity_id
_entity_poly.type
_entity_poly.pdbx_seq_one_letter_code
_entity_poly.pdbx_strand_id
1 'polypeptide(L)'
;MKYAIVGSRPARLVVISYDITIPGRARRVRGTLDSLHHAKQYSVYEAMLGGGEQRGVLAEIASCCDFASDLLAAWWPVDGLRLVWREDRLRVDARAGEPCGEPAVLRSNIGNFMVCYDMSDADALRAVAGIVSARTAMIQRSVYWLRAPASELTSLLARCAPLLDQDDRLWAYPLGRSRDLWQIGGTGSSLLPIANHRWRSS
;
A
#
# COMPACT_ATOMS: atom_id res chain seq x y z
N MET A 1 19.99 18.39 36.26
CA MET A 1 18.79 17.57 36.07
C MET A 1 18.20 17.94 34.70
N LYS A 2 18.52 17.16 33.65
CA LYS A 2 18.06 17.42 32.28
C LYS A 2 16.74 16.67 32.09
N TYR A 3 15.64 17.39 31.91
CA TYR A 3 14.40 16.80 31.43
C TYR A 3 14.61 16.40 29.97
N ALA A 4 14.88 15.12 29.73
CA ALA A 4 14.77 14.55 28.40
C ALA A 4 13.28 14.58 28.02
N ILE A 5 12.94 15.26 26.92
CA ILE A 5 11.64 15.06 26.28
C ILE A 5 11.63 13.62 25.80
N VAL A 6 11.01 12.75 26.59
CA VAL A 6 10.68 11.39 26.18
C VAL A 6 9.71 11.50 25.01
N GLY A 7 10.07 10.97 23.83
CA GLY A 7 9.06 10.34 22.98
C GLY A 7 8.82 10.83 21.56
N SER A 8 9.77 11.48 20.87
CA SER A 8 9.67 11.52 19.39
C SER A 8 10.12 10.17 18.81
N ARG A 9 9.18 9.32 18.40
CA ARG A 9 9.52 8.13 17.60
C ARG A 9 10.31 8.56 16.36
N PRO A 10 11.35 7.81 15.95
CA PRO A 10 12.12 8.13 14.75
C PRO A 10 11.20 8.22 13.54
N ALA A 11 11.58 9.06 12.57
CA ALA A 11 10.88 9.14 11.30
C ALA A 11 10.82 7.75 10.66
N ARG A 12 9.66 7.43 10.09
CA ARG A 12 9.43 6.15 9.42
C ARG A 12 8.71 6.38 8.11
N LEU A 13 8.82 5.41 7.22
CA LEU A 13 8.06 5.41 5.99
C LEU A 13 6.57 5.33 6.29
N VAL A 14 5.83 6.29 5.75
CA VAL A 14 4.38 6.33 5.70
C VAL A 14 3.99 6.35 4.24
N VAL A 15 3.12 5.44 3.85
CA VAL A 15 2.54 5.43 2.52
C VAL A 15 1.11 5.93 2.61
N ILE A 16 0.74 6.85 1.75
CA ILE A 16 -0.58 7.51 1.74
C ILE A 16 -1.16 7.39 0.34
N SER A 17 -2.42 6.98 0.25
CA SER A 17 -3.15 7.00 -1.02
C SER A 17 -4.57 7.51 -0.85
N TYR A 18 -5.06 8.21 -1.87
CA TYR A 18 -6.37 8.85 -1.83
C TYR A 18 -7.11 8.71 -3.16
N ASP A 19 -8.43 8.52 -3.07
CA ASP A 19 -9.39 8.70 -4.15
C ASP A 19 -10.41 9.75 -3.67
N ILE A 20 -10.21 11.00 -4.08
CA ILE A 20 -11.07 12.14 -3.73
C ILE A 20 -11.80 12.61 -4.98
N THR A 21 -13.12 12.61 -4.90
CA THR A 21 -14.02 12.85 -6.03
C THR A 21 -14.01 14.31 -6.47
N ILE A 22 -14.01 15.25 -5.52
CA ILE A 22 -14.07 16.69 -5.81
C ILE A 22 -12.68 17.21 -6.20
N PRO A 23 -12.48 17.74 -7.42
CA PRO A 23 -11.15 18.15 -7.90
C PRO A 23 -10.46 19.22 -7.04
N GLY A 24 -11.24 20.16 -6.48
CA GLY A 24 -10.70 21.19 -5.60
C GLY A 24 -10.11 20.63 -4.30
N ARG A 25 -10.76 19.63 -3.70
CA ARG A 25 -10.28 18.93 -2.49
C ARG A 25 -9.08 18.03 -2.82
N ALA A 26 -9.17 17.30 -3.93
CA ALA A 26 -8.08 16.47 -4.42
C ALA A 26 -6.81 17.29 -4.71
N ARG A 27 -6.95 18.52 -5.24
CA ARG A 27 -5.81 19.43 -5.47
C ARG A 27 -5.17 19.91 -4.16
N ARG A 28 -5.95 20.18 -3.12
CA ARG A 28 -5.41 20.55 -1.80
C ARG A 28 -4.61 19.41 -1.19
N VAL A 29 -5.19 18.20 -1.15
CA VAL A 29 -4.49 17.00 -0.66
C VAL A 29 -3.23 16.73 -1.46
N ARG A 30 -3.29 16.84 -2.78
CA ARG A 30 -2.11 16.75 -3.64
C ARG A 30 -1.05 17.79 -3.26
N GLY A 31 -1.42 19.04 -3.05
CA GLY A 31 -0.48 20.09 -2.64
C GLY A 31 0.22 19.79 -1.32
N THR A 32 -0.53 19.31 -0.31
CA THR A 32 0.03 18.86 0.97
C THR A 32 1.03 17.72 0.75
N LEU A 33 0.64 16.68 0.00
CA LEU A 33 1.48 15.50 -0.23
C LEU A 33 2.69 15.79 -1.14
N ASP A 34 2.53 16.61 -2.17
CA ASP A 34 3.61 16.99 -3.08
C ASP A 34 4.72 17.75 -2.32
N SER A 35 4.40 18.46 -1.24
CA SER A 35 5.39 19.14 -0.39
C SER A 35 6.16 18.24 0.58
N LEU A 36 5.72 17.00 0.77
CA LEU A 36 6.23 16.09 1.81
C LEU A 36 6.80 14.78 1.26
N HIS A 37 6.39 14.39 0.04
CA HIS A 37 6.78 13.11 -0.54
C HIS A 37 8.26 13.10 -0.94
N HIS A 38 8.87 11.92 -0.88
CA HIS A 38 10.15 11.64 -1.54
C HIS A 38 9.96 10.72 -2.76
N ALA A 39 8.85 9.98 -2.82
CA ALA A 39 8.46 9.21 -4.00
C ALA A 39 6.94 9.23 -4.19
N LYS A 40 6.52 9.15 -5.45
CA LYS A 40 5.12 9.19 -5.88
C LYS A 40 4.93 8.28 -7.07
N GLN A 41 3.92 7.43 -7.00
CA GLN A 41 3.48 6.55 -8.09
C GLN A 41 1.95 6.63 -8.15
N TYR A 42 1.43 7.23 -9.22
CA TYR A 42 0.01 7.57 -9.35
C TYR A 42 -0.56 8.36 -8.15
N SER A 43 -1.50 7.75 -7.41
CA SER A 43 -2.14 8.29 -6.20
C SER A 43 -1.51 7.78 -4.91
N VAL A 44 -0.41 7.02 -4.99
CA VAL A 44 0.33 6.48 -3.84
C VAL A 44 1.57 7.35 -3.59
N TYR A 45 1.69 7.87 -2.38
CA TYR A 45 2.75 8.78 -1.95
C TYR A 45 3.53 8.14 -0.82
N GLU A 46 4.86 8.20 -0.92
CA GLU A 46 5.78 7.76 0.12
C GLU A 46 6.38 8.99 0.81
N ALA A 47 6.29 9.03 2.14
CA ALA A 47 6.83 10.12 2.96
C ALA A 47 7.55 9.58 4.19
N MET A 48 8.65 10.22 4.59
CA MET A 48 9.35 9.92 5.84
C MET A 48 8.83 10.86 6.91
N LEU A 49 8.00 10.35 7.82
CA LEU A 49 7.32 11.19 8.81
C LEU A 49 7.65 10.74 10.24
N GLY A 50 7.94 11.71 11.11
CA GLY A 50 7.93 11.53 12.56
C GLY A 50 6.51 11.32 13.10
N GLY A 51 6.39 10.79 14.32
CA GLY A 51 5.07 10.46 14.90
C GLY A 51 4.12 11.66 15.09
N GLY A 52 4.66 12.86 15.31
CA GLY A 52 3.87 14.10 15.38
C GLY A 52 3.40 14.56 14.00
N GLU A 53 4.33 14.65 13.05
CA GLU A 53 4.08 15.03 11.65
C GLU A 53 3.05 14.12 11.01
N GLN A 54 3.20 12.80 11.19
CA GLN A 54 2.25 11.82 10.68
C GLN A 54 0.80 12.14 11.09
N ARG A 55 0.56 12.45 12.37
CA ARG A 55 -0.80 12.76 12.85
C ARG A 55 -1.31 14.08 12.28
N GLY A 56 -0.44 15.09 12.19
CA GLY A 56 -0.78 16.38 11.58
C GLY A 56 -1.18 16.24 10.11
N VAL A 57 -0.35 15.55 9.32
CA VAL A 57 -0.59 15.31 7.89
C VAL A 57 -1.88 14.52 7.67
N LEU A 58 -2.10 13.43 8.41
CA LEU A 58 -3.34 12.66 8.26
C LEU A 58 -4.57 13.46 8.68
N ALA A 59 -4.48 14.30 9.71
CA ALA A 59 -5.58 15.18 10.12
C ALA A 59 -5.89 16.25 9.06
N GLU A 60 -4.86 16.88 8.48
CA GLU A 60 -5.00 17.87 7.42
C GLU A 60 -5.66 17.26 6.18
N ILE A 61 -5.15 16.10 5.71
CA ILE A 61 -5.71 15.41 4.55
C ILE A 61 -7.15 14.95 4.83
N ALA A 62 -7.41 14.36 5.99
CA ALA A 62 -8.74 13.92 6.38
C ALA A 62 -9.75 15.08 6.44
N SER A 63 -9.33 16.28 6.83
CA SER A 63 -10.19 17.47 6.83
C SER A 63 -10.65 17.90 5.43
N CYS A 64 -9.97 17.42 4.39
CA CYS A 64 -10.34 17.65 2.99
C CYS A 64 -11.23 16.52 2.42
N CYS A 65 -11.49 15.44 3.16
CA CYS A 65 -12.28 14.31 2.67
C CYS A 65 -13.75 14.45 3.06
N ASP A 66 -14.64 14.08 2.14
CA ASP A 66 -16.01 13.67 2.48
C ASP A 66 -16.04 12.17 2.76
N PHE A 67 -16.29 11.80 4.01
CA PHE A 67 -16.22 10.41 4.45
C PHE A 67 -17.28 9.50 3.82
N ALA A 68 -18.31 10.06 3.17
CA ALA A 68 -19.32 9.28 2.45
C ALA A 68 -18.86 8.89 1.03
N SER A 69 -18.04 9.71 0.39
CA SER A 69 -17.74 9.59 -1.05
C SER A 69 -16.26 9.47 -1.39
N ASP A 70 -15.37 9.86 -0.47
CA ASP A 70 -13.93 9.83 -0.67
C ASP A 70 -13.30 8.65 0.09
N LEU A 71 -12.19 8.13 -0.45
CA LEU A 71 -11.38 7.10 0.17
C LEU A 71 -10.00 7.67 0.49
N LEU A 72 -9.52 7.39 1.69
CA LEU A 72 -8.15 7.72 2.11
C LEU A 72 -7.59 6.53 2.87
N ALA A 73 -6.39 6.09 2.49
CA ALA A 73 -5.68 5.02 3.15
C ALA A 73 -4.27 5.49 3.49
N ALA A 74 -3.77 5.08 4.66
CA ALA A 74 -2.40 5.26 5.04
C ALA A 74 -1.88 4.01 5.75
N TRP A 75 -0.65 3.60 5.45
CA TRP A 75 -0.06 2.44 6.09
C TRP A 75 1.43 2.60 6.39
N TRP A 76 1.93 1.73 7.27
CA TRP A 76 3.31 1.73 7.73
C TRP A 76 3.97 0.40 7.37
N PRO A 77 4.74 0.35 6.27
CA PRO A 77 5.45 -0.85 5.87
C PRO A 77 6.44 -1.30 6.94
N VAL A 78 6.54 -2.61 7.15
CA VAL A 78 7.58 -3.22 8.00
C VAL A 78 8.93 -2.80 7.47
N ASP A 79 9.77 -2.29 8.37
CA ASP A 79 11.13 -1.85 8.07
C ASP A 79 11.24 -0.88 6.86
N GLY A 80 10.14 -0.19 6.53
CA GLY A 80 10.05 0.70 5.37
C GLY A 80 10.18 -0.01 4.02
N LEU A 81 9.85 -1.29 3.92
CA LEU A 81 10.07 -2.11 2.73
C LEU A 81 9.06 -1.83 1.61
N ARG A 82 9.56 -1.70 0.37
CA ARG A 82 8.81 -1.85 -0.87
C ARG A 82 9.34 -3.06 -1.64
N LEU A 83 8.44 -3.96 -2.02
CA LEU A 83 8.77 -5.24 -2.65
C LEU A 83 8.30 -5.29 -4.09
N VAL A 84 9.10 -5.88 -4.97
CA VAL A 84 8.76 -6.10 -6.39
C VAL A 84 9.16 -7.50 -6.82
N TRP A 85 8.56 -7.98 -7.90
CA TRP A 85 9.05 -9.15 -8.60
C TRP A 85 9.95 -8.73 -9.76
N ARG A 86 11.22 -9.13 -9.71
CA ARG A 86 12.23 -8.85 -10.76
C ARG A 86 13.23 -10.00 -10.80
N GLU A 87 13.70 -10.35 -12.00
CA GLU A 87 14.70 -11.42 -12.20
C GLU A 87 14.24 -12.76 -11.57
N ASP A 88 12.97 -13.10 -11.81
CA ASP A 88 12.33 -14.34 -11.35
C ASP A 88 12.38 -14.55 -9.82
N ARG A 89 12.39 -13.45 -9.06
CA ARG A 89 12.41 -13.48 -7.60
C ARG A 89 11.78 -12.25 -6.97
N LEU A 90 11.37 -12.39 -5.70
CA LEU A 90 10.94 -11.27 -4.87
C LEU A 90 12.17 -10.47 -4.40
N ARG A 91 12.15 -9.15 -4.62
CA ARG A 91 13.24 -8.24 -4.27
C ARG A 91 12.73 -7.05 -3.46
N VAL A 92 13.63 -6.46 -2.68
CA VAL A 92 13.42 -5.16 -2.05
C VAL A 92 13.79 -4.09 -3.08
N ASP A 93 12.80 -3.37 -3.58
CA ASP A 93 12.98 -2.25 -4.50
C ASP A 93 13.34 -0.96 -3.76
N ALA A 94 12.85 -0.79 -2.53
CA ALA A 94 13.24 0.30 -1.67
C ALA A 94 13.13 -0.04 -0.18
N ARG A 95 13.93 0.64 0.64
CA ARG A 95 13.89 0.58 2.10
C ARG A 95 13.91 1.99 2.67
N ALA A 96 12.83 2.35 3.37
CA ALA A 96 12.62 3.68 3.93
C ALA A 96 12.77 4.81 2.87
N GLY A 97 12.29 4.54 1.65
CA GLY A 97 12.37 5.47 0.52
C GLY A 97 13.61 5.38 -0.34
N GLU A 98 14.67 4.74 0.16
CA GLU A 98 15.92 4.61 -0.57
C GLU A 98 15.88 3.40 -1.52
N PRO A 99 16.19 3.56 -2.82
CA PRO A 99 16.27 2.45 -3.76
C PRO A 99 17.21 1.36 -3.28
N CYS A 100 16.76 0.12 -3.43
CA CYS A 100 17.51 -1.07 -3.14
C CYS A 100 17.38 -2.06 -4.30
N GLY A 101 18.09 -3.18 -4.21
CA GLY A 101 17.96 -4.27 -5.16
C GLY A 101 18.24 -5.62 -4.52
N GLU A 102 18.22 -5.73 -3.19
CA GLU A 102 18.55 -6.99 -2.51
C GLU A 102 17.40 -8.01 -2.59
N PRO A 103 17.68 -9.32 -2.48
CA PRO A 103 16.64 -10.33 -2.34
C PRO A 103 15.76 -10.05 -1.11
N ALA A 104 14.45 -10.22 -1.25
CA ALA A 104 13.53 -10.03 -0.13
C ALA A 104 13.57 -11.22 0.83
N VAL A 105 14.05 -10.99 2.05
CA VAL A 105 13.97 -11.96 3.16
C VAL A 105 12.90 -11.52 4.15
N LEU A 106 11.71 -12.12 4.03
CA LEU A 106 10.57 -11.82 4.88
C LEU A 106 10.50 -12.77 6.07
N ARG A 107 10.11 -12.25 7.23
CA ARG A 107 9.85 -13.09 8.41
C ARG A 107 8.66 -14.00 8.15
N SER A 108 8.70 -15.22 8.67
CA SER A 108 7.67 -16.26 8.44
C SER A 108 6.28 -15.86 8.94
N ASN A 109 6.18 -14.92 9.86
CA ASN A 109 4.92 -14.44 10.44
C ASN A 109 4.31 -13.21 9.73
N ILE A 110 4.92 -12.73 8.65
CA ILE A 110 4.32 -11.65 7.84
C ILE A 110 3.19 -12.24 7.00
N GLY A 111 1.99 -11.68 7.19
CA GLY A 111 0.77 -12.17 6.53
C GLY A 111 -0.18 -11.08 6.05
N ASN A 112 0.27 -9.83 6.00
CA ASN A 112 -0.51 -8.68 5.56
C ASN A 112 0.32 -7.88 4.56
N PHE A 113 -0.24 -7.60 3.39
CA PHE A 113 0.46 -6.85 2.35
C PHE A 113 -0.48 -5.86 1.67
N MET A 114 -0.02 -4.63 1.48
CA MET A 114 -0.65 -3.69 0.56
C MET A 114 -0.06 -3.92 -0.82
N VAL A 115 -0.87 -4.29 -1.80
CA VAL A 115 -0.47 -4.48 -3.19
C VAL A 115 -0.93 -3.26 -3.98
N CYS A 116 0.00 -2.62 -4.66
CA CYS A 116 -0.24 -1.41 -5.43
C CYS A 116 0.21 -1.61 -6.87
N TYR A 117 -0.50 -1.00 -7.81
CA TYR A 117 -0.07 -0.96 -9.19
C TYR A 117 -0.20 0.45 -9.79
N ASP A 118 0.63 0.72 -10.78
CA ASP A 118 0.58 1.89 -11.64
C ASP A 118 0.79 1.38 -13.07
N MET A 119 -0.27 1.42 -13.88
CA MET A 119 -0.30 0.77 -15.19
C MET A 119 -1.03 1.68 -16.17
N SER A 120 -0.44 1.88 -17.33
CA SER A 120 -1.04 2.69 -18.40
C SER A 120 -1.82 1.85 -19.41
N ASP A 121 -1.42 0.60 -19.63
CA ASP A 121 -2.09 -0.28 -20.59
C ASP A 121 -3.38 -0.87 -20.01
N ALA A 122 -4.49 -0.70 -20.75
CA ALA A 122 -5.81 -1.07 -20.27
C ALA A 122 -6.07 -2.59 -20.29
N ASP A 123 -5.38 -3.34 -21.15
CA ASP A 123 -5.51 -4.80 -21.22
C ASP A 123 -4.69 -5.47 -20.11
N ALA A 124 -3.44 -5.04 -19.92
CA ALA A 124 -2.57 -5.42 -18.82
C ALA A 124 -3.22 -5.10 -17.46
N LEU A 125 -3.77 -3.88 -17.31
CA LEU A 125 -4.50 -3.48 -16.11
C LEU A 125 -5.67 -4.42 -15.82
N ARG A 126 -6.49 -4.75 -16.82
CA ARG A 126 -7.63 -5.66 -16.63
C ARG A 126 -7.17 -7.05 -16.22
N ALA A 127 -6.13 -7.58 -16.86
CA ALA A 127 -5.59 -8.89 -16.55
C ALA A 127 -4.99 -8.95 -15.13
N VAL A 128 -4.16 -7.98 -14.77
CA VAL A 128 -3.54 -7.87 -13.44
C VAL A 128 -4.60 -7.62 -12.36
N ALA A 129 -5.54 -6.70 -12.57
CA ALA A 129 -6.63 -6.45 -11.62
C ALA A 129 -7.48 -7.72 -11.40
N GLY A 130 -7.72 -8.53 -12.43
CA GLY A 130 -8.39 -9.82 -12.31
C GLY A 130 -7.62 -10.80 -11.43
N ILE A 131 -6.30 -10.92 -11.60
CA ILE A 131 -5.45 -11.80 -10.78
C ILE A 131 -5.39 -11.31 -9.33
N VAL A 132 -5.22 -10.00 -9.13
CA VAL A 132 -5.08 -9.37 -7.82
C VAL A 132 -6.39 -9.45 -7.05
N SER A 133 -7.51 -9.03 -7.63
CA SER A 133 -8.81 -9.01 -6.95
C SER A 133 -9.31 -10.39 -6.53
N ALA A 134 -8.92 -11.46 -7.24
CA ALA A 134 -9.28 -12.83 -6.88
C ALA A 134 -8.71 -13.29 -5.52
N ARG A 135 -7.71 -12.60 -4.98
CA ARG A 135 -7.03 -12.96 -3.72
C ARG A 135 -6.94 -11.84 -2.70
N THR A 136 -7.47 -10.66 -3.02
CA THR A 136 -7.29 -9.45 -2.21
C THR A 136 -8.60 -8.73 -1.96
N ALA A 137 -8.62 -7.92 -0.90
CA ALA A 137 -9.68 -6.94 -0.69
C ALA A 137 -9.29 -5.63 -1.37
N MET A 138 -10.16 -5.08 -2.21
CA MET A 138 -9.95 -3.76 -2.78
C MET A 138 -10.03 -2.70 -1.69
N ILE A 139 -9.03 -1.82 -1.62
CA ILE A 139 -9.01 -0.67 -0.70
C ILE A 139 -9.34 0.60 -1.48
N GLN A 140 -8.69 0.77 -2.63
CA GLN A 140 -8.90 1.85 -3.59
C GLN A 140 -8.67 1.32 -5.00
N ARG A 141 -8.90 2.14 -6.03
CA ARG A 141 -8.78 1.73 -7.43
C ARG A 141 -7.47 0.99 -7.74
N SER A 142 -6.33 1.48 -7.26
CA SER A 142 -5.00 0.92 -7.51
C SER A 142 -4.33 0.30 -6.29
N VAL A 143 -5.09 0.09 -5.19
CA VAL A 143 -4.55 -0.36 -3.91
C VAL A 143 -5.41 -1.48 -3.34
N TYR A 144 -4.79 -2.60 -3.02
CA TYR A 144 -5.44 -3.83 -2.55
C TYR A 144 -4.76 -4.34 -1.29
N TRP A 145 -5.52 -5.02 -0.44
CA TRP A 145 -5.02 -5.66 0.76
C TRP A 145 -5.04 -7.18 0.62
N LEU A 146 -3.86 -7.79 0.66
CA LEU A 146 -3.66 -9.24 0.70
C LEU A 146 -3.45 -9.69 2.15
N ARG A 147 -4.26 -10.66 2.60
CA ARG A 147 -4.08 -11.36 3.88
C ARG A 147 -3.73 -12.82 3.62
N ALA A 148 -2.46 -13.08 3.37
CA ALA A 148 -1.95 -14.42 3.03
C ALA A 148 -0.46 -14.54 3.41
N PRO A 149 0.13 -15.74 3.46
CA PRO A 149 1.57 -15.91 3.66
C PRO A 149 2.41 -15.27 2.54
N ALA A 150 3.68 -14.99 2.83
CA ALA A 150 4.61 -14.42 1.85
C ALA A 150 4.73 -15.24 0.55
N SER A 151 4.61 -16.57 0.62
CA SER A 151 4.61 -17.43 -0.57
C SER A 151 3.47 -17.11 -1.54
N GLU A 152 2.28 -16.77 -1.04
CA GLU A 152 1.15 -16.38 -1.88
C GLU A 152 1.34 -15.01 -2.52
N LEU A 153 1.93 -14.05 -1.80
CA LEU A 153 2.35 -12.78 -2.40
C LEU A 153 3.32 -13.03 -3.55
N THR A 154 4.34 -13.86 -3.31
CA THR A 154 5.35 -14.20 -4.32
C THR A 154 4.70 -14.82 -5.56
N SER A 155 3.81 -15.81 -5.38
CA SER A 155 3.08 -16.41 -6.50
C SER A 155 2.17 -15.42 -7.21
N LEU A 156 1.52 -14.50 -6.49
CA LEU A 156 0.68 -13.46 -7.09
C LEU A 156 1.51 -12.51 -7.97
N LEU A 157 2.61 -11.97 -7.43
CA LEU A 157 3.47 -11.05 -8.19
C LEU A 157 4.14 -11.76 -9.38
N ALA A 158 4.60 -13.00 -9.20
CA ALA A 158 5.18 -13.80 -10.28
C ALA A 158 4.19 -14.07 -11.43
N ARG A 159 2.91 -14.27 -11.13
CA ARG A 159 1.85 -14.44 -12.15
C ARG A 159 1.53 -13.16 -12.90
N CYS A 160 1.64 -12.01 -12.24
CA CYS A 160 1.37 -10.73 -12.87
C CYS A 160 2.57 -10.23 -13.70
N ALA A 161 3.80 -10.57 -13.31
CA ALA A 161 5.02 -10.03 -13.93
C ALA A 161 5.11 -10.20 -15.47
N PRO A 162 4.69 -11.31 -16.09
CA PRO A 162 4.69 -11.45 -17.55
C PRO A 162 3.71 -10.54 -18.29
N LEU A 163 2.79 -9.90 -17.55
CA LEU A 163 1.78 -8.98 -18.09
C LEU A 163 2.22 -7.52 -18.01
N LEU A 164 3.35 -7.24 -17.34
CA LEU A 164 3.86 -5.89 -17.14
C LEU A 164 4.79 -5.52 -18.29
N ASP A 165 4.62 -4.31 -18.83
CA ASP A 165 5.64 -3.71 -19.69
C ASP A 165 6.71 -2.95 -18.88
N GLN A 166 7.59 -2.24 -19.58
CA GLN A 166 8.69 -1.48 -18.97
C GLN A 166 8.24 -0.23 -18.19
N ASP A 167 7.02 0.25 -18.44
CA ASP A 167 6.45 1.45 -17.83
C ASP A 167 5.50 1.08 -16.68
N ASP A 168 4.93 -0.12 -16.71
CA ASP A 168 4.09 -0.67 -15.66
C ASP A 168 4.85 -0.95 -14.36
N ARG A 169 4.18 -0.73 -13.24
CA ARG A 169 4.70 -0.99 -11.90
C ARG A 169 3.68 -1.79 -11.11
N LEU A 170 4.13 -2.88 -10.49
CA LEU A 170 3.38 -3.66 -9.51
C LEU A 170 4.29 -3.93 -8.32
N TRP A 171 3.88 -3.53 -7.13
CA TRP A 171 4.69 -3.64 -5.93
C TRP A 171 3.84 -3.95 -4.71
N ALA A 172 4.51 -4.30 -3.61
CA ALA A 172 3.86 -4.61 -2.36
C ALA A 172 4.59 -4.04 -1.14
N TYR A 173 3.83 -3.67 -0.12
CA TYR A 173 4.33 -3.27 1.18
C TYR A 173 3.93 -4.31 2.24
N PRO A 174 4.88 -5.01 2.88
CA PRO A 174 4.56 -5.87 4.01
C PRO A 174 4.13 -5.03 5.21
N LEU A 175 3.06 -5.43 5.89
CA LEU A 175 2.59 -4.81 7.14
C LEU A 175 2.89 -5.73 8.32
N GLY A 176 3.29 -5.13 9.45
CA GLY A 176 3.64 -5.89 10.65
C GLY A 176 2.39 -6.48 11.29
N ARG A 177 1.30 -5.71 11.23
CA ARG A 177 -0.02 -6.04 11.77
C ARG A 177 -1.09 -5.38 10.89
N SER A 178 -2.32 -5.89 10.94
CA SER A 178 -3.47 -5.26 10.26
C SER A 178 -3.74 -3.83 10.71
N ARG A 179 -3.49 -3.51 11.98
CA ARG A 179 -3.60 -2.14 12.54
C ARG A 179 -2.59 -1.15 11.97
N ASP A 180 -1.60 -1.64 11.22
CA ASP A 180 -0.64 -0.78 10.53
C ASP A 180 -1.21 -0.23 9.21
N LEU A 181 -2.49 -0.54 8.90
CA LEU A 181 -3.32 0.13 7.92
C LEU A 181 -4.36 0.98 8.66
N TRP A 182 -4.48 2.23 8.25
CA TRP A 182 -5.53 3.16 8.64
C TRP A 182 -6.30 3.61 7.39
N GLN A 183 -7.61 3.71 7.49
CA GLN A 183 -8.47 4.02 6.35
C GLN A 183 -9.66 4.89 6.77
N ILE A 184 -10.06 5.80 5.88
CA ILE A 184 -11.31 6.56 5.90
C ILE A 184 -12.07 6.23 4.62
N GLY A 185 -13.40 6.14 4.74
CA GLY A 185 -14.30 5.83 3.64
C GLY A 185 -14.39 4.32 3.36
N GLY A 186 -15.52 3.92 2.76
CA GLY A 186 -15.80 2.51 2.44
C GLY A 186 -16.52 1.75 3.56
N THR A 187 -17.82 2.00 3.71
CA THR A 187 -18.76 1.03 4.31
C THR A 187 -19.92 0.82 3.33
N GLY A 188 -19.70 0.07 2.25
CA GLY A 188 -20.75 -0.11 1.25
C GLY A 188 -20.39 -0.90 -0.02
N SER A 189 -19.94 -2.14 0.13
CA SER A 189 -20.32 -3.34 -0.67
C SER A 189 -19.14 -4.32 -0.81
N SER A 190 -19.39 -5.55 -0.32
CA SER A 190 -18.56 -6.77 -0.41
C SER A 190 -17.40 -6.94 0.59
N LEU A 191 -17.77 -7.09 1.87
CA LEU A 191 -17.18 -8.14 2.69
C LEU A 191 -17.75 -9.51 2.26
N LEU A 192 -17.17 -10.07 1.18
CA LEU A 192 -16.92 -11.51 0.94
C LEU A 192 -18.11 -12.45 0.64
N PRO A 193 -17.86 -13.59 -0.05
CA PRO A 193 -17.22 -14.75 0.58
C PRO A 193 -15.86 -15.06 -0.08
N ILE A 194 -14.75 -15.05 0.67
CA ILE A 194 -14.10 -16.28 1.17
C ILE A 194 -14.47 -17.49 0.32
N ALA A 195 -13.48 -18.04 -0.36
CA ALA A 195 -13.58 -19.29 -1.10
C ALA A 195 -14.48 -20.31 -0.39
N ASN A 196 -15.50 -20.80 -1.11
CA ASN A 196 -16.19 -22.03 -0.79
C ASN A 196 -15.27 -23.25 -1.05
N HIS A 197 -14.07 -23.27 -0.48
CA HIS A 197 -13.33 -24.52 -0.35
C HIS A 197 -13.69 -25.16 0.99
N ARG A 198 -14.72 -26.01 0.91
CA ARG A 198 -14.96 -27.06 1.90
C ARG A 198 -13.66 -27.85 2.07
N TRP A 199 -13.09 -27.80 3.26
CA TRP A 199 -12.15 -28.81 3.70
C TRP A 199 -12.91 -30.14 3.75
N ARG A 200 -12.57 -31.07 2.84
CA ARG A 200 -12.91 -32.47 3.02
C ARG A 200 -11.87 -33.05 3.97
N SER A 201 -12.25 -33.21 5.23
CA SER A 201 -11.60 -34.16 6.12
C SER A 201 -12.15 -35.54 5.79
N SER A 202 -11.25 -36.44 5.39
CA SER A 202 -11.37 -37.91 5.42
C SER A 202 -12.56 -38.55 4.70
#